data_AF-A0AAN8V7A2-F1
#
_entry.id   AF-A0AAN8V7A2-F1
#
_cell.length_a   1.000
_cell.length_b   1.000
_cell.length_c   1.000
_cell.angle_alpha   90.00
_cell.angle_beta   90.00
_cell.angle_gamma   90.00
#
_symmetry.space_group_name_H-M   'P 1'
#
loop_
_entity.id
_entity.type
_entity.pdbx_description
1 polymer ?
#
loop_
_entity_poly.entity_id
_entity_poly.type
_entity_poly.pdbx_seq_one_letter_code
_entity_poly.pdbx_strand_id
1 'polypeptide(L)'
;LSGARRAYHFLFDHSIEEDVACHGDGPDFKARVNVAKIESKVLHNAIKNGDSKKPSKDDDIMRILSTRSNLHLMILFNYYKEIAGKSIVEDLDVDTCLEEMVECLYAPQTYFSRIKRWCSEGAKRTLIRVIVTSVEVDMNKIKEEYNNVYRVFLFETIECKAQGNFKNLFFTLVGKV
;
A
#
# COMPACT_ATOMS: atom_id res chain seq x y z
N LEU A 1 20.91 15.33 -12.52
CA LEU A 1 20.56 13.91 -12.29
C LEU A 1 19.47 13.69 -11.22
N SER A 2 19.45 14.43 -10.09
CA SER A 2 18.40 14.28 -9.05
C SER A 2 17.00 14.80 -9.43
N GLY A 3 16.90 15.72 -10.41
CA GLY A 3 15.62 16.21 -10.93
C GLY A 3 14.91 15.18 -11.80
N ALA A 4 15.63 14.57 -12.76
CA ALA A 4 15.09 13.54 -13.65
C ALA A 4 14.60 12.31 -12.88
N ARG A 5 15.35 11.86 -11.85
CA ARG A 5 14.95 10.76 -10.96
C ARG A 5 13.66 11.07 -10.20
N ARG A 6 13.53 12.28 -9.66
CA ARG A 6 12.31 12.72 -8.96
C ARG A 6 11.12 12.84 -9.91
N ALA A 7 11.33 13.37 -11.12
CA ALA A 7 10.28 13.44 -12.12
C ALA A 7 9.85 12.03 -12.57
N TYR A 8 10.79 11.10 -12.74
CA TYR A 8 10.48 9.71 -13.06
C TYR A 8 9.64 9.05 -11.95
N HIS A 9 10.09 9.16 -10.70
CA HIS A 9 9.37 8.63 -9.56
C HIS A 9 7.97 9.26 -9.40
N PHE A 10 7.81 10.53 -9.75
CA PHE A 10 6.51 11.18 -9.74
C PHE A 10 5.59 10.70 -10.86
N LEU A 11 6.13 10.44 -12.05
CA LEU A 11 5.35 10.05 -13.24
C LEU A 11 4.97 8.57 -13.26
N PHE A 12 5.83 7.71 -12.71
CA PHE A 12 5.70 6.26 -12.83
C PHE A 12 5.46 5.57 -11.48
N ASP A 13 5.49 6.32 -10.37
CA ASP A 13 5.32 5.83 -8.99
C ASP A 13 6.31 4.74 -8.56
N HIS A 14 7.45 4.68 -9.25
CA HIS A 14 8.62 3.87 -8.90
C HIS A 14 9.87 4.50 -9.52
N SER A 15 11.04 4.09 -9.04
CA SER A 15 12.32 4.67 -9.48
C SER A 15 12.72 4.19 -10.88
N ILE A 16 13.46 5.02 -11.62
CA ILE A 16 14.02 4.61 -12.93
C ILE A 16 14.99 3.43 -12.77
N GLU A 17 15.64 3.32 -11.63
CA GLU A 17 16.48 2.19 -11.25
C GLU A 17 15.66 0.90 -11.12
N GLU A 18 14.43 0.98 -10.62
CA GLU A 18 13.52 -0.16 -10.54
C GLU A 18 13.12 -0.66 -11.93
N ASP A 19 12.84 0.24 -12.87
CA ASP A 19 12.52 -0.11 -14.25
C ASP A 19 13.72 -0.71 -15.00
N VAL A 20 14.89 -0.08 -14.88
CA VAL A 20 16.14 -0.61 -15.49
C VAL A 20 16.47 -1.99 -14.93
N ALA A 21 16.17 -2.24 -13.65
CA ALA A 21 16.44 -3.52 -13.01
C ALA A 21 15.32 -4.57 -13.19
N CYS A 22 14.16 -4.20 -13.73
CA CYS A 22 13.05 -5.10 -14.05
C CYS A 22 13.14 -5.68 -15.47
N HIS A 23 13.74 -4.93 -16.42
CA HIS A 23 13.83 -5.32 -17.83
C HIS A 23 15.01 -6.28 -18.16
N GLY A 24 15.73 -6.77 -17.15
CA GLY A 24 16.85 -7.68 -17.36
C GLY A 24 16.59 -9.05 -16.77
N ASP A 25 16.40 -10.07 -17.61
CA ASP A 25 16.50 -11.50 -17.26
C ASP A 25 17.96 -11.92 -16.90
N GLY A 26 18.74 -10.96 -16.40
CA GLY A 26 20.15 -11.07 -16.11
C GLY A 26 20.42 -11.66 -14.73
N PRO A 27 21.70 -12.02 -14.46
CA PRO A 27 22.11 -12.60 -13.19
C PRO A 27 21.73 -11.74 -11.97
N ASP A 28 21.67 -10.42 -12.15
CA ASP A 28 21.33 -9.46 -11.10
C ASP A 28 19.86 -9.56 -10.64
N PHE A 29 18.90 -9.72 -11.58
CA PHE A 29 17.50 -9.92 -11.23
C PHE A 29 17.30 -11.23 -10.43
N LYS A 30 17.93 -12.32 -10.88
CA LYS A 30 17.88 -13.60 -10.18
C LYS A 30 18.48 -13.51 -8.78
N ALA A 31 19.57 -12.77 -8.61
CA ALA A 31 20.16 -12.51 -7.30
C ALA A 31 19.18 -11.74 -6.39
N ARG A 32 18.53 -10.68 -6.88
CA ARG A 32 17.53 -9.91 -6.13
C ARG A 32 16.33 -10.75 -5.71
N VAL A 33 15.80 -11.59 -6.61
CA VAL A 33 14.72 -12.54 -6.30
C VAL A 33 15.15 -13.52 -5.21
N ASN A 34 16.37 -14.05 -5.27
CA ASN A 34 16.90 -14.92 -4.22
C ASN A 34 17.00 -14.20 -2.86
N VAL A 35 17.42 -12.94 -2.84
CA VAL A 35 17.45 -12.14 -1.60
C VAL A 35 16.03 -11.94 -1.05
N ALA A 36 15.06 -11.60 -1.90
CA ALA A 36 13.66 -11.46 -1.48
C ALA A 36 13.10 -12.76 -0.88
N LYS A 37 13.47 -13.92 -1.44
CA LYS A 37 13.10 -15.24 -0.92
C LYS A 37 13.78 -15.60 0.41
N ILE A 38 15.00 -15.12 0.64
CA ILE A 38 15.68 -15.30 1.93
C ILE A 38 15.03 -14.41 2.98
N GLU A 39 14.80 -13.14 2.65
CA GLU A 39 14.20 -12.18 3.57
C GLU A 39 12.74 -12.49 3.87
N SER A 40 11.97 -13.09 2.96
CA SER A 40 10.60 -13.54 3.27
C SER A 40 10.58 -14.57 4.40
N LYS A 41 11.60 -15.45 4.47
CA LYS A 41 11.76 -16.41 5.57
C LYS A 41 12.16 -15.72 6.87
N VAL A 42 13.06 -14.74 6.79
CA VAL A 42 13.45 -13.92 7.95
C VAL A 42 12.22 -13.23 8.52
N LEU A 43 11.45 -12.57 7.65
CA LEU A 43 10.23 -11.86 8.03
C LEU A 43 9.18 -12.79 8.64
N HIS A 44 8.95 -13.96 8.02
CA HIS A 44 8.03 -14.97 8.58
C HIS A 44 8.47 -15.47 9.95
N ASN A 45 9.76 -15.74 10.14
CA ASN A 45 10.28 -16.19 11.43
C ASN A 45 10.20 -15.09 12.49
N ALA A 46 10.48 -13.84 12.13
CA ALA A 46 10.39 -12.70 13.03
C ALA A 46 8.94 -12.48 13.51
N ILE A 47 7.96 -12.51 12.60
CA ILE A 47 6.54 -12.41 12.96
C ILE A 47 6.10 -13.59 13.83
N LYS A 48 6.53 -14.82 13.50
CA LYS A 48 6.13 -16.03 14.21
C LYS A 48 6.71 -16.14 15.62
N ASN A 49 7.96 -15.70 15.81
CA ASN A 49 8.68 -15.87 17.07
C ASN A 49 8.74 -14.58 17.91
N GLY A 50 8.41 -13.43 17.32
CA GLY A 50 8.46 -12.12 17.95
C GLY A 50 7.28 -11.83 18.88
N ASP A 51 7.16 -10.57 19.29
CA ASP A 51 6.04 -10.10 20.11
C ASP A 51 4.73 -10.16 19.30
N SER A 52 3.89 -11.15 19.62
CA SER A 52 2.61 -11.38 18.96
C SER A 52 1.61 -10.23 19.09
N LYS A 53 1.87 -9.24 19.95
CA LYS A 53 1.04 -8.04 20.09
C LYS A 53 1.66 -6.79 19.46
N LYS A 54 2.97 -6.81 19.18
CA LYS A 54 3.64 -5.63 18.64
C LYS A 54 4.83 -5.99 17.75
N PRO A 55 4.56 -6.55 16.55
CA PRO A 55 5.59 -6.86 15.56
C PRO A 55 6.45 -5.64 15.18
N SER A 56 5.97 -4.40 15.33
CA SER A 56 6.79 -3.20 15.06
C SER A 56 8.02 -3.03 15.96
N LYS A 57 8.15 -3.82 17.04
CA LYS A 57 9.32 -3.80 17.92
C LYS A 57 10.46 -4.70 17.44
N ASP A 58 10.21 -5.55 16.45
CA ASP A 58 11.21 -6.44 15.91
C ASP A 58 12.09 -5.69 14.89
N ASP A 59 13.40 -5.72 15.12
CA ASP A 59 14.37 -4.98 14.32
C ASP A 59 14.44 -5.51 12.88
N ASP A 60 14.27 -6.82 12.67
CA ASP A 60 14.31 -7.41 11.32
C ASP A 60 13.07 -7.02 10.51
N ILE A 61 11.89 -7.02 11.14
CA ILE A 61 10.65 -6.53 10.54
C ILE A 61 10.83 -5.08 10.10
N MET A 62 11.25 -4.20 11.01
CA MET A 62 11.40 -2.78 10.72
C MET A 62 12.50 -2.52 9.71
N ARG A 63 13.64 -3.22 9.79
CA ARG A 63 14.73 -3.10 8.83
C ARG A 63 14.26 -3.46 7.42
N ILE A 64 13.58 -4.59 7.24
CA ILE A 64 13.12 -5.03 5.92
C ILE A 64 12.12 -4.02 5.33
N LEU A 65 11.10 -3.63 6.11
CA LEU A 65 10.02 -2.76 5.61
C LEU A 65 10.46 -1.32 5.39
N SER A 66 11.48 -0.82 6.09
CA SER A 66 11.95 0.57 5.97
C SER A 66 13.10 0.78 4.98
N THR A 67 13.83 -0.28 4.59
CA THR A 67 15.05 -0.15 3.78
C THR A 67 14.99 -0.77 2.40
N ARG A 68 14.04 -1.67 2.13
CA ARG A 68 13.90 -2.34 0.84
C ARG A 68 13.06 -1.51 -0.13
N SER A 69 13.38 -1.64 -1.42
CA SER A 69 12.62 -0.97 -2.48
C SER A 69 11.23 -1.58 -2.64
N ASN A 70 10.30 -0.85 -3.25
CA ASN A 70 8.93 -1.32 -3.45
C ASN A 70 8.90 -2.60 -4.29
N LEU A 71 9.66 -2.67 -5.38
CA LEU A 71 9.75 -3.90 -6.19
C LEU A 71 10.24 -5.11 -5.37
N HIS A 72 11.23 -4.92 -4.50
CA HIS A 72 11.73 -5.98 -3.64
C HIS A 72 10.67 -6.46 -2.66
N LEU A 73 9.97 -5.52 -2.01
CA LEU A 73 8.90 -5.82 -1.07
C LEU A 73 7.74 -6.57 -1.74
N MET A 74 7.37 -6.21 -2.98
CA MET A 74 6.34 -6.93 -3.74
C MET A 74 6.71 -8.41 -3.98
N ILE A 75 7.95 -8.66 -4.43
CA ILE A 75 8.45 -10.04 -4.63
C ILE A 75 8.51 -10.78 -3.29
N LEU A 76 8.98 -10.11 -2.24
CA LEU A 76 9.10 -10.66 -0.90
C LEU A 76 7.74 -11.08 -0.35
N PHE A 77 6.70 -10.24 -0.46
CA PHE A 77 5.37 -10.54 0.04
C PHE A 77 4.69 -11.68 -0.71
N ASN A 78 4.99 -11.86 -2.00
CA ASN A 78 4.56 -13.04 -2.74
C ASN A 78 5.15 -14.32 -2.15
N TYR A 79 6.47 -14.36 -1.93
CA TYR A 79 7.11 -15.50 -1.26
C TYR A 79 6.67 -15.68 0.19
N TYR A 80 6.40 -14.58 0.90
CA TYR A 80 5.85 -14.64 2.25
C TYR A 80 4.52 -15.40 2.26
N LYS A 81 3.61 -15.05 1.35
CA LYS A 81 2.31 -15.70 1.22
C LYS A 81 2.43 -17.19 0.92
N GLU A 82 3.38 -17.59 0.08
CA GLU A 82 3.67 -19.00 -0.20
C GLU A 82 4.14 -19.77 1.04
N ILE A 83 4.97 -19.16 1.89
CA ILE A 83 5.54 -19.81 3.07
C ILE A 83 4.56 -19.79 4.27
N ALA A 84 3.88 -18.68 4.50
CA ALA A 84 2.99 -18.47 5.64
C ALA A 84 1.57 -19.01 5.41
N GLY A 85 1.16 -19.19 4.14
CA GLY A 85 -0.19 -19.61 3.77
C GLY A 85 -1.25 -18.51 3.87
N LYS A 86 -0.87 -17.30 4.29
CA LYS A 86 -1.70 -16.10 4.40
C LYS A 86 -0.91 -14.85 4.06
N SER A 87 -1.59 -13.74 3.80
CA SER A 87 -0.92 -12.48 3.51
C SER A 87 -0.21 -11.92 4.74
N ILE A 88 0.83 -11.11 4.50
CA ILE A 88 1.51 -10.39 5.58
C ILE A 88 0.57 -9.40 6.28
N VAL A 89 -0.38 -8.80 5.56
CA VAL A 89 -1.36 -7.86 6.15
C VAL A 89 -2.21 -8.57 7.20
N GLU A 90 -2.66 -9.80 6.91
CA GLU A 90 -3.41 -10.63 7.87
C GLU A 90 -2.56 -11.04 9.09
N ASP A 91 -1.25 -11.17 8.93
CA ASP A 91 -0.33 -11.47 10.03
C ASP A 91 0.01 -10.25 10.92
N LEU A 92 -0.23 -9.05 10.41
CA LEU A 92 0.08 -7.79 11.07
C LEU A 92 -1.15 -7.07 11.64
N ASP A 93 -2.34 -7.69 11.58
CA ASP A 93 -3.60 -7.08 12.05
C ASP A 93 -3.59 -6.67 13.54
N VAL A 94 -2.69 -7.28 14.32
CA VAL A 94 -2.43 -6.99 15.73
C VAL A 94 -1.75 -5.63 15.97
N ASP A 95 -1.11 -5.06 14.94
CA ASP A 95 -0.37 -3.80 15.01
C ASP A 95 -0.77 -2.88 13.87
N THR A 96 -1.82 -2.10 14.14
CA THR A 96 -2.49 -1.24 13.16
C THR A 96 -1.55 -0.29 12.42
N CYS A 97 -0.51 0.22 13.09
CA CYS A 97 0.45 1.12 12.42
C CYS A 97 1.26 0.40 11.35
N LEU A 98 1.67 -0.84 11.64
CA LEU A 98 2.48 -1.64 10.73
C LEU A 98 1.61 -2.25 9.62
N GLU A 99 0.39 -2.67 9.94
CA GLU A 99 -0.63 -3.07 8.96
C GLU A 99 -0.87 -1.95 7.94
N GLU A 100 -1.19 -0.73 8.40
CA GLU A 100 -1.44 0.43 7.54
C GLU A 100 -0.21 0.77 6.67
N MET A 101 1.01 0.65 7.23
CA MET A 101 2.25 0.86 6.48
C MET A 101 2.41 -0.15 5.34
N VAL A 102 2.18 -1.43 5.61
CA VAL A 102 2.31 -2.49 4.60
C VAL A 102 1.23 -2.37 3.53
N GLU A 103 -0.01 -2.04 3.91
CA GLU A 103 -1.07 -1.77 2.93
C GLU A 103 -0.72 -0.56 2.05
N CYS A 104 -0.16 0.53 2.62
CA CYS A 104 0.29 1.67 1.82
C CYS A 104 1.35 1.30 0.78
N LEU A 105 2.25 0.36 1.10
CA LEU A 105 3.36 -0.03 0.22
C LEU A 105 2.95 -1.05 -0.86
N TYR A 106 2.07 -1.99 -0.52
CA TYR A 106 1.74 -3.14 -1.37
C TYR A 106 0.37 -3.07 -2.01
N ALA A 107 -0.61 -2.50 -1.31
CA ALA A 107 -2.01 -2.45 -1.72
C ALA A 107 -2.61 -1.09 -1.38
N PRO A 108 -2.09 0.01 -1.98
CA PRO A 108 -2.54 1.36 -1.64
C PRO A 108 -4.05 1.54 -1.86
N GLN A 109 -4.62 0.85 -2.85
CA GLN A 109 -6.07 0.84 -3.10
C GLN A 109 -6.85 0.26 -1.92
N THR A 110 -6.36 -0.84 -1.34
CA THR A 110 -6.95 -1.48 -0.16
C THR A 110 -6.80 -0.59 1.07
N TYR A 111 -5.64 0.03 1.28
CA TYR A 111 -5.45 1.02 2.35
C TYR A 111 -6.46 2.17 2.23
N PHE A 112 -6.54 2.79 1.04
CA PHE A 112 -7.40 3.92 0.78
C PHE A 112 -8.88 3.55 0.88
N SER A 113 -9.25 2.34 0.46
CA SER A 113 -10.61 1.86 0.63
C SER A 113 -10.94 1.68 2.12
N ARG A 114 -9.98 1.21 2.90
CA ARG A 114 -10.10 0.92 4.34
C ARG A 114 -10.01 2.13 5.26
N ILE A 115 -9.92 3.37 4.76
CA ILE A 115 -9.93 4.58 5.61
C ILE A 115 -11.27 4.63 6.36
N LYS A 116 -11.35 3.97 7.53
CA LYS A 116 -12.58 3.78 8.31
C LYS A 116 -13.01 5.06 9.04
N ARG A 117 -12.07 5.96 9.31
CA ARG A 117 -12.40 7.27 9.88
C ARG A 117 -12.79 8.18 8.73
N TRP A 118 -14.09 8.33 8.48
CA TRP A 118 -14.63 9.44 7.66
C TRP A 118 -15.26 10.53 8.52
N CYS A 119 -15.17 10.41 9.85
CA CYS A 119 -15.96 11.20 10.79
C CYS A 119 -15.15 12.18 11.65
N SER A 120 -13.81 12.20 11.56
CA SER A 120 -12.98 13.20 12.25
C SER A 120 -12.44 14.26 11.29
N GLU A 121 -12.11 15.44 11.80
CA GLU A 121 -11.56 16.53 10.98
C GLU A 121 -10.21 16.15 10.33
N GLY A 122 -9.40 15.34 11.03
CA GLY A 122 -8.17 14.77 10.47
C GLY A 122 -8.43 13.78 9.33
N ALA A 123 -9.49 13.00 9.46
CA ALA A 123 -9.93 12.06 8.43
C ALA A 123 -10.40 12.75 7.14
N LYS A 124 -11.09 13.89 7.25
CA LYS A 124 -11.49 14.70 6.08
C LYS A 124 -10.26 15.14 5.28
N ARG A 125 -9.19 15.59 5.95
CA ARG A 125 -7.94 16.00 5.28
C ARG A 125 -7.26 14.83 4.58
N THR A 126 -7.18 13.68 5.24
CA THR A 126 -6.63 12.46 4.62
C THR A 126 -7.46 12.08 3.40
N LEU A 127 -8.79 12.09 3.49
CA LEU A 127 -9.68 11.77 2.38
C LEU A 127 -9.53 12.72 1.19
N ILE A 128 -9.45 14.04 1.43
CA ILE A 128 -9.17 15.02 0.37
C ILE A 128 -7.84 14.70 -0.29
N ARG A 129 -6.79 14.45 0.50
CA ARG A 129 -5.46 14.14 -0.03
C ARG A 129 -5.52 12.90 -0.91
N VAL A 130 -6.10 11.82 -0.42
CA VAL A 130 -6.25 10.56 -1.17
C VAL A 130 -7.01 10.77 -2.47
N ILE A 131 -8.13 11.49 -2.42
CA ILE A 131 -8.95 11.69 -3.61
C ILE A 131 -8.23 12.57 -4.63
N VAL A 132 -7.57 13.64 -4.19
CA VAL A 132 -6.80 14.53 -5.07
C VAL A 132 -5.55 13.84 -5.64
N THR A 133 -4.86 12.99 -4.88
CA THR A 133 -3.66 12.29 -5.38
C THR A 133 -4.01 11.09 -6.27
N SER A 134 -5.20 10.51 -6.10
CA SER A 134 -5.57 9.27 -6.80
C SER A 134 -6.53 9.48 -7.96
N VAL A 135 -7.09 10.70 -8.13
CA VAL A 135 -8.11 10.99 -9.16
C VAL A 135 -7.63 10.67 -10.58
N GLU A 136 -6.39 10.98 -10.91
CA GLU A 136 -5.86 10.79 -12.28
C GLU A 136 -5.30 9.38 -12.52
N VAL A 137 -4.85 8.70 -11.45
CA VAL A 137 -4.05 7.47 -11.57
C VAL A 137 -4.86 6.21 -11.28
N ASP A 138 -5.59 6.17 -10.16
CA ASP A 138 -6.07 4.90 -9.60
C ASP A 138 -7.50 4.93 -9.02
N MET A 139 -8.22 6.04 -9.11
CA MET A 139 -9.55 6.22 -8.51
C MET A 139 -10.54 5.09 -8.82
N ASN A 140 -10.51 4.55 -10.04
CA ASN A 140 -11.39 3.44 -10.42
C ASN A 140 -11.07 2.15 -9.67
N LYS A 141 -9.78 1.85 -9.45
CA LYS A 141 -9.36 0.69 -8.65
C LYS A 141 -9.74 0.88 -7.19
N ILE A 142 -9.61 2.10 -6.64
CA ILE A 142 -10.09 2.41 -5.27
C ILE A 142 -11.59 2.14 -5.16
N LYS A 143 -12.40 2.61 -6.12
CA LYS A 143 -13.85 2.38 -6.12
C LYS A 143 -14.20 0.90 -6.16
N GLU A 144 -13.55 0.14 -7.03
CA GLU A 144 -13.77 -1.30 -7.18
C GLU A 144 -13.41 -2.03 -5.89
N GLU A 145 -12.22 -1.77 -5.35
CA GLU A 145 -11.75 -2.37 -4.10
C GLU A 145 -12.64 -1.99 -2.91
N TYR A 146 -13.09 -0.73 -2.85
CA TYR A 146 -14.04 -0.28 -1.84
C TYR A 146 -15.36 -1.06 -1.90
N ASN A 147 -15.89 -1.27 -3.09
CA ASN A 147 -17.11 -2.07 -3.26
C ASN A 147 -16.86 -3.55 -2.90
N ASN A 148 -15.70 -4.11 -3.27
CA ASN A 148 -15.34 -5.47 -2.92
C ASN A 148 -15.31 -5.69 -1.40
N VAL A 149 -14.74 -4.73 -0.65
CA VAL A 149 -14.60 -4.81 0.82
C VAL A 149 -15.90 -4.48 1.55
N TYR A 150 -16.59 -3.39 1.18
CA TYR A 150 -17.72 -2.87 1.95
C TYR A 150 -19.10 -3.23 1.39
N ARG A 151 -19.16 -3.78 0.16
CA ARG A 151 -20.41 -4.09 -0.56
C ARG A 151 -21.34 -2.88 -0.72
N VAL A 152 -20.76 -1.69 -0.71
CA VAL A 152 -21.42 -0.39 -0.85
C VAL A 152 -20.55 0.45 -1.79
N PHE A 153 -21.17 1.28 -2.64
CA PHE A 153 -20.38 2.14 -3.50
C PHE A 153 -19.71 3.26 -2.70
N LEU A 154 -18.47 3.61 -3.09
CA LEU A 154 -17.74 4.72 -2.47
C LEU A 154 -18.58 6.02 -2.47
N PHE A 155 -19.34 6.27 -3.54
CA PHE A 155 -20.18 7.46 -3.66
C PHE A 155 -21.33 7.49 -2.64
N GLU A 156 -21.97 6.35 -2.37
CA GLU A 156 -23.10 6.26 -1.43
C GLU A 156 -22.63 6.58 -0.01
N THR A 157 -21.44 6.10 0.32
CA THR A 157 -20.87 6.40 1.63
C THR A 157 -20.49 7.90 1.72
N ILE A 158 -20.01 8.51 0.62
CA ILE A 158 -19.72 9.96 0.57
C ILE A 158 -21.01 10.75 0.72
N GLU A 159 -22.11 10.30 0.09
CA GLU A 159 -23.45 10.90 0.23
C GLU A 159 -23.93 10.92 1.67
N CYS A 160 -23.74 9.83 2.39
CA CYS A 160 -24.14 9.72 3.78
C CYS A 160 -23.27 10.56 4.74
N LYS A 161 -21.99 10.79 4.40
CA LYS A 161 -21.02 11.40 5.34
C LYS A 161 -20.57 12.82 5.02
N ALA A 162 -20.74 13.29 3.79
CA ALA A 162 -20.38 14.64 3.38
C ALA A 162 -21.62 15.50 3.08
N GLN A 163 -21.56 16.79 3.41
CA GLN A 163 -22.64 17.75 3.17
C GLN A 163 -22.15 19.00 2.47
N GLY A 164 -23.07 19.72 1.82
CA GLY A 164 -22.80 21.00 1.15
C GLY A 164 -21.74 20.92 0.05
N ASN A 165 -20.99 22.00 -0.13
CA ASN A 165 -19.96 22.13 -1.18
C ASN A 165 -18.88 21.06 -1.10
N PHE A 166 -18.60 20.54 0.10
CA PHE A 166 -17.63 19.48 0.31
C PHE A 166 -18.04 18.16 -0.37
N LYS A 167 -19.34 17.83 -0.34
CA LYS A 167 -19.89 16.68 -1.07
C LYS A 167 -19.76 16.86 -2.58
N ASN A 168 -20.11 18.04 -3.09
CA ASN A 168 -20.08 18.33 -4.53
C ASN A 168 -18.66 18.26 -5.10
N LEU A 169 -17.66 18.74 -4.34
CA LEU A 169 -16.25 18.63 -4.69
C LEU A 169 -15.85 17.16 -4.84
N PHE A 170 -16.22 16.30 -3.89
CA PHE A 170 -15.89 14.87 -3.98
C PHE A 170 -16.55 14.17 -5.15
N PHE A 171 -17.80 14.49 -5.47
CA PHE A 171 -18.44 13.92 -6.66
C PHE A 171 -17.74 14.31 -7.95
N THR A 172 -17.28 15.55 -8.03
CA THR A 172 -16.54 16.05 -9.19
C THR A 172 -15.22 15.31 -9.32
N LEU A 173 -14.47 15.17 -8.22
CA LEU A 173 -13.17 14.51 -8.22
C LEU A 173 -13.26 12.99 -8.41
N VAL A 174 -14.21 12.34 -7.74
CA VAL A 174 -14.40 10.89 -7.86
C VAL A 174 -14.97 10.53 -9.23
N GLY A 175 -15.53 11.48 -9.99
CA GLY A 175 -16.08 11.24 -11.32
C GLY A 175 -17.39 10.46 -11.23
N LYS A 176 -18.44 11.11 -10.75
CA LYS A 176 -19.83 10.65 -10.93
C LYS A 176 -20.26 11.04 -12.36
N VAL A 177 -20.07 10.14 -13.31
CA VAL A 177 -20.71 10.18 -14.63
C VAL A 177 -21.49 8.89 -14.79
#